data_AF-A0A381SGU5-F1
#
_entry.id   AF-A0A381SGU5-F1
#
_cell.length_a   1.000
_cell.length_b   1.000
_cell.length_c   1.000
_cell.angle_alpha   90.00
_cell.angle_beta   90.00
_cell.angle_gamma   90.00
#
_symmetry.space_group_name_H-M   'P 1'
#
loop_
_entity.id
_entity.type
_entity.pdbx_description
1 polymer ?
#
loop_
_entity_poly.entity_id
_entity_poly.type
_entity_poly.pdbx_seq_one_letter_code
_entity_poly.pdbx_strand_id
1 'polypeptide(L)'
;METVAQSLNIELVPLRGATSCGAGIIRQASRRLQLTLNARTFAMAEELGLDIITPCAATAGNLHEDLTVLKQDPNLLGEINEVLERTCGRSFSGGTDVHHLLHVIVDEIGLEKLEAVVRNPIDFDVAGFYGPNMQQMGACGGDDVHDPDYLEQVIEALGGRPVQWESRTQSVGVPGLFSEEPTVMRQAAAALHEAKSEGADLIVSACNL
;
A
#
# COMPACT_ATOMS: atom_id res chain seq x y z
N MET A 1 -4.45 6.79 10.76
CA MET A 1 -5.55 6.39 9.84
C MET A 1 -6.92 6.73 10.41
N GLU A 2 -7.22 6.41 11.68
CA GLU A 2 -8.56 6.58 12.28
C GLU A 2 -9.17 7.99 12.13
N THR A 3 -8.41 9.07 12.40
CA THR A 3 -8.94 10.44 12.29
C THR A 3 -9.32 10.82 10.86
N VAL A 4 -8.49 10.44 9.87
CA VAL A 4 -8.78 10.69 8.45
C VAL A 4 -10.00 9.87 8.01
N ALA A 5 -10.06 8.60 8.41
CA ALA A 5 -11.20 7.74 8.14
C ALA A 5 -12.51 8.31 8.70
N GLN A 6 -12.50 8.81 9.94
CA GLN A 6 -13.67 9.47 10.54
C GLN A 6 -14.09 10.72 9.75
N SER A 7 -13.14 11.59 9.39
CA SER A 7 -13.43 12.79 8.59
C SER A 7 -14.04 12.46 7.23
N LEU A 8 -13.61 11.36 6.62
CA LEU A 8 -14.08 10.90 5.31
C LEU A 8 -15.25 9.89 5.39
N ASN A 9 -15.77 9.66 6.59
CA ASN A 9 -16.86 8.70 6.85
C ASN A 9 -16.56 7.27 6.36
N ILE A 10 -15.32 6.83 6.53
CA ILE A 10 -14.87 5.45 6.31
C ILE A 10 -15.03 4.67 7.62
N GLU A 11 -15.82 3.61 7.60
CA GLU A 11 -15.90 2.66 8.72
C GLU A 11 -14.73 1.68 8.66
N LEU A 12 -13.86 1.72 9.67
CA LEU A 12 -12.71 0.81 9.77
C LEU A 12 -13.01 -0.32 10.75
N VAL A 13 -13.04 -1.55 10.24
CA VAL A 13 -13.15 -2.75 11.06
C VAL A 13 -11.75 -3.33 11.29
N PRO A 14 -11.24 -3.36 12.53
CA PRO A 14 -9.89 -3.84 12.79
C PRO A 14 -9.78 -5.36 12.64
N LEU A 15 -8.86 -5.83 11.79
CA LEU A 15 -8.49 -7.24 11.68
C LEU A 15 -7.59 -7.68 12.85
N ARG A 16 -8.21 -7.94 14.00
CA ARG A 16 -7.49 -8.34 15.23
C ARG A 16 -6.74 -9.65 15.03
N GLY A 17 -5.42 -9.60 15.16
CA GLY A 17 -4.54 -10.77 14.98
C GLY A 17 -4.06 -10.98 13.53
N ALA A 18 -4.29 -10.00 12.64
CA ALA A 18 -3.60 -9.95 11.36
C ALA A 18 -2.09 -9.86 11.60
N THR A 19 -1.32 -10.59 10.79
CA THR A 19 0.14 -10.64 10.88
C THR A 19 0.78 -9.69 9.87
N SER A 20 2.09 -9.51 9.95
CA SER A 20 2.85 -8.77 8.94
C SER A 20 2.58 -9.34 7.54
N CYS A 21 2.51 -8.44 6.55
CA CYS A 21 2.43 -8.79 5.12
C CYS A 21 3.75 -9.36 4.57
N GLY A 22 4.81 -9.44 5.38
CA GLY A 22 6.11 -9.98 5.02
C GLY A 22 7.01 -9.03 4.23
N ALA A 23 6.50 -7.87 3.79
CA ALA A 23 7.21 -6.83 3.03
C ALA A 23 7.98 -7.36 1.80
N GLY A 24 7.56 -8.50 1.24
CA GLY A 24 8.27 -9.21 0.18
C GLY A 24 9.57 -9.90 0.61
N ILE A 25 10.04 -9.66 1.83
CA ILE A 25 11.28 -10.24 2.37
C ILE A 25 11.08 -11.71 2.72
N ILE A 26 9.95 -12.08 3.33
CA ILE A 26 9.67 -13.48 3.67
C ILE A 26 9.64 -14.34 2.39
N ARG A 27 9.12 -13.81 1.28
CA ARG A 27 9.09 -14.50 -0.01
C ARG A 27 10.46 -14.93 -0.52
N GLN A 28 11.51 -14.14 -0.24
CA GLN A 28 12.89 -14.46 -0.63
C GLN A 28 13.42 -15.72 0.07
N ALA A 29 12.95 -15.98 1.29
CA ALA A 29 13.31 -17.18 2.04
C ALA A 29 12.34 -18.35 1.79
N SER A 30 11.04 -18.08 1.75
CA SER A 30 10.00 -19.08 1.53
C SER A 30 8.72 -18.47 0.97
N ARG A 31 8.51 -18.67 -0.34
CA ARG A 31 7.27 -18.28 -1.03
C ARG A 31 6.03 -18.94 -0.42
N ARG A 32 6.12 -20.21 -0.03
CA ARG A 32 4.99 -20.93 0.58
C ARG A 32 4.61 -20.33 1.94
N LEU A 33 5.60 -19.94 2.75
CA LEU A 33 5.34 -19.29 4.04
C LEU A 33 4.68 -17.92 3.87
N GLN A 34 5.20 -17.11 2.95
CA GLN A 34 4.63 -15.81 2.58
C GLN A 34 3.14 -15.93 2.20
N LEU A 35 2.84 -16.82 1.24
CA LEU A 35 1.47 -17.07 0.78
C LEU A 35 0.57 -17.56 1.92
N THR A 36 1.05 -18.46 2.77
CA THR A 36 0.26 -18.97 3.91
C THR A 36 -0.10 -17.85 4.90
N LEU A 37 0.86 -16.99 5.25
CA LEU A 37 0.64 -15.89 6.19
C LEU A 37 -0.36 -14.87 5.63
N ASN A 38 -0.24 -14.54 4.35
CA ASN A 38 -1.14 -13.58 3.72
C ASN A 38 -2.54 -14.18 3.46
N ALA A 39 -2.63 -15.45 3.06
CA ALA A 39 -3.91 -16.17 2.96
C ALA A 39 -4.67 -16.22 4.29
N ARG A 40 -3.96 -16.36 5.43
CA ARG A 40 -4.57 -16.24 6.76
C ARG A 40 -5.22 -14.87 6.97
N THR A 41 -4.56 -13.79 6.53
CA THR A 41 -5.11 -12.43 6.63
C THR A 41 -6.30 -12.24 5.68
N PHE A 42 -6.25 -12.82 4.47
CA PHE A 42 -7.39 -12.80 3.54
C PHE A 42 -8.60 -13.54 4.09
N ALA A 43 -8.41 -14.75 4.63
CA ALA A 43 -9.48 -15.51 5.29
C ALA A 43 -10.15 -14.71 6.41
N MET A 44 -9.36 -13.98 7.21
CA MET A 44 -9.92 -13.14 8.28
C MET A 44 -10.81 -12.00 7.78
N ALA A 45 -10.47 -11.39 6.65
CA ALA A 45 -11.29 -10.35 6.04
C ALA A 45 -12.53 -10.94 5.36
N GLU A 46 -12.37 -12.07 4.68
CA GLU A 46 -13.45 -12.82 4.02
C GLU A 46 -14.50 -13.33 5.03
N GLU A 47 -14.07 -13.79 6.21
CA GLU A 47 -14.96 -14.18 7.33
C GLU A 47 -15.87 -13.02 7.79
N LEU A 48 -15.41 -11.78 7.63
CA LEU A 48 -16.17 -10.57 7.94
C LEU A 48 -16.99 -10.07 6.75
N GLY A 49 -16.80 -10.64 5.55
CA GLY A 49 -17.39 -10.17 4.30
C GLY A 49 -16.87 -8.79 3.87
N LEU A 50 -15.62 -8.47 4.19
CA LEU A 50 -15.00 -7.16 3.95
C LEU A 50 -13.72 -7.26 3.11
N ASP A 51 -13.39 -6.14 2.47
CA ASP A 51 -12.09 -5.93 1.84
C ASP A 51 -11.05 -5.39 2.82
N ILE A 52 -9.77 -5.51 2.44
CA ILE A 52 -8.64 -5.02 3.23
C ILE A 52 -8.23 -3.64 2.72
N ILE A 53 -8.24 -2.63 3.60
CA ILE A 53 -7.65 -1.32 3.32
C ILE A 53 -6.33 -1.14 4.07
N THR A 54 -5.31 -0.59 3.41
CA THR A 54 -4.01 -0.32 4.03
C THR A 54 -3.42 1.03 3.57
N PRO A 55 -2.79 1.81 4.46
CA PRO A 55 -2.10 3.05 4.10
C PRO A 55 -0.63 2.81 3.69
N CYS A 56 -0.24 1.56 3.43
CA CYS A 56 1.15 1.20 3.14
C CYS A 56 1.25 0.57 1.74
N ALA A 57 1.90 1.29 0.83
CA ALA A 57 2.13 0.85 -0.56
C ALA A 57 2.76 -0.55 -0.64
N ALA A 58 3.76 -0.84 0.21
CA ALA A 58 4.37 -2.16 0.28
C ALA A 58 3.38 -3.25 0.69
N THR A 59 2.46 -2.95 1.61
CA THR A 59 1.42 -3.92 2.02
C THR A 59 0.41 -4.13 0.90
N ALA A 60 -0.07 -3.05 0.27
CA ALA A 60 -1.01 -3.13 -0.84
C ALA A 60 -0.45 -4.00 -1.99
N GLY A 61 0.76 -3.70 -2.46
CA GLY A 61 1.41 -4.46 -3.52
C GLY A 61 1.65 -5.93 -3.17
N ASN A 62 2.29 -6.20 -2.02
CA ASN A 62 2.60 -7.59 -1.64
C ASN A 62 1.35 -8.45 -1.46
N LEU A 63 0.30 -7.89 -0.83
CA LEU A 63 -0.96 -8.60 -0.66
C LEU A 63 -1.67 -8.80 -2.00
N HIS A 64 -1.70 -7.80 -2.88
CA HIS A 64 -2.30 -7.91 -4.20
C HIS A 64 -1.63 -9.01 -5.05
N GLU A 65 -0.30 -9.08 -5.05
CA GLU A 65 0.44 -10.12 -5.77
C GLU A 65 0.13 -11.53 -5.23
N ASP A 66 0.17 -11.71 -3.91
CA ASP A 66 -0.12 -13.00 -3.28
C ASP A 66 -1.58 -13.42 -3.51
N LEU A 67 -2.51 -12.48 -3.42
CA LEU A 67 -3.92 -12.68 -3.72
C LEU A 67 -4.12 -13.12 -5.18
N THR A 68 -3.48 -12.44 -6.13
CA THR A 68 -3.53 -12.77 -7.55
C THR A 68 -3.01 -14.18 -7.82
N VAL A 69 -1.87 -14.54 -7.22
CA VAL A 69 -1.29 -15.88 -7.33
C VAL A 69 -2.25 -16.95 -6.80
N LEU A 70 -2.86 -16.73 -5.64
CA LEU A 70 -3.79 -17.69 -5.03
C LEU A 70 -5.09 -17.82 -5.83
N LYS A 71 -5.63 -16.72 -6.37
CA LYS A 71 -6.84 -16.72 -7.21
C LYS A 71 -6.61 -17.44 -8.54
N GLN A 72 -5.40 -17.39 -9.08
CA GLN A 72 -5.05 -18.00 -10.38
C GLN A 72 -4.63 -19.47 -10.29
N ASP A 73 -4.29 -19.97 -9.10
CA ASP A 73 -3.84 -21.36 -8.90
C ASP A 73 -4.67 -22.07 -7.81
N PRO A 74 -5.79 -22.72 -8.19
CA PRO A 74 -6.65 -23.43 -7.26
C PRO A 74 -5.95 -24.60 -6.53
N ASN A 75 -4.95 -25.23 -7.14
CA ASN A 75 -4.22 -26.32 -6.51
C ASN A 75 -3.35 -25.78 -5.38
N LEU A 76 -2.60 -24.70 -5.65
CA LEU A 76 -1.82 -24.00 -4.65
C LEU A 76 -2.71 -23.47 -3.52
N LEU A 77 -3.87 -22.87 -3.84
CA LEU A 77 -4.83 -22.43 -2.83
C LEU A 77 -5.31 -23.59 -1.95
N GLY A 78 -5.59 -24.75 -2.55
CA GLY A 78 -5.92 -25.98 -1.82
C GLY A 78 -4.83 -26.38 -0.82
N GLU A 79 -3.58 -26.44 -1.26
CA GLU A 79 -2.43 -26.76 -0.39
C GLU A 79 -2.24 -25.76 0.75
N ILE A 80 -2.52 -24.47 0.51
CA ILE A 80 -2.44 -23.43 1.53
C ILE A 80 -3.60 -23.57 2.52
N ASN A 81 -4.81 -23.85 2.04
CA ASN A 81 -5.99 -24.08 2.88
C ASN A 81 -5.82 -25.29 3.81
N GLU A 82 -5.16 -26.37 3.37
CA GLU A 82 -4.81 -27.48 4.27
C GLU A 82 -3.94 -27.03 5.47
N VAL A 83 -3.02 -26.08 5.23
CA VAL A 83 -2.18 -25.52 6.30
C VAL A 83 -3.01 -24.61 7.20
N LEU A 84 -3.86 -23.75 6.63
CA LEU A 84 -4.72 -22.84 7.40
C LEU A 84 -5.67 -23.62 8.31
N GLU A 85 -6.33 -24.65 7.80
CA GLU A 85 -7.26 -25.49 8.56
C GLU A 85 -6.56 -26.14 9.76
N ARG A 86 -5.40 -26.77 9.51
CA ARG A 86 -4.62 -27.45 10.55
C ARG A 86 -4.06 -26.52 11.62
N THR A 87 -3.71 -25.28 11.27
CA THR A 87 -2.98 -24.37 12.17
C THR A 87 -3.86 -23.33 12.85
N CYS A 88 -4.98 -22.95 12.24
CA CYS A 88 -5.88 -21.93 12.76
C CYS A 88 -7.37 -22.16 12.48
N GLY A 89 -7.75 -23.28 11.86
CA GLY A 89 -9.16 -23.61 11.57
C GLY A 89 -9.84 -22.64 10.61
N ARG A 90 -9.09 -22.11 9.65
CA ARG A 90 -9.57 -21.16 8.64
C ARG A 90 -9.40 -21.70 7.24
N SER A 91 -10.17 -21.15 6.31
CA SER A 91 -10.01 -21.37 4.87
C SER A 91 -10.24 -20.05 4.12
N PHE A 92 -9.66 -19.94 2.93
CA PHE A 92 -9.80 -18.78 2.05
C PHE A 92 -10.34 -19.23 0.69
N SER A 93 -11.34 -18.53 0.18
CA SER A 93 -12.01 -18.86 -1.08
C SER A 93 -11.79 -17.86 -2.22
N GLY A 94 -11.28 -16.65 -1.95
CA GLY A 94 -10.97 -15.66 -2.99
C GLY A 94 -11.95 -14.48 -3.06
N GLY A 95 -12.84 -14.32 -2.09
CA GLY A 95 -13.91 -13.32 -2.05
C GLY A 95 -13.54 -11.96 -1.47
N THR A 96 -12.27 -11.73 -1.12
CA THR A 96 -11.74 -10.45 -0.62
C THR A 96 -10.77 -9.83 -1.62
N ASP A 97 -10.74 -8.51 -1.66
CA ASP A 97 -9.74 -7.69 -2.35
C ASP A 97 -8.95 -6.78 -1.38
N VAL A 98 -7.90 -6.15 -1.91
CA VAL A 98 -6.96 -5.32 -1.14
C VAL A 98 -6.82 -3.97 -1.82
N HIS A 99 -7.02 -2.91 -1.05
CA HIS A 99 -7.00 -1.53 -1.54
C HIS A 99 -6.00 -0.68 -0.75
N HIS A 100 -5.29 0.20 -1.46
CA HIS A 100 -4.50 1.24 -0.81
C HIS A 100 -5.41 2.41 -0.44
N LEU A 101 -5.20 3.01 0.74
CA LEU A 101 -6.02 4.14 1.21
C LEU A 101 -6.06 5.31 0.21
N LEU A 102 -4.95 5.59 -0.47
CA LEU A 102 -4.89 6.63 -1.52
C LEU A 102 -5.90 6.35 -2.64
N HIS A 103 -5.94 5.13 -3.16
CA HIS A 103 -6.86 4.76 -4.24
C HIS A 103 -8.30 4.88 -3.75
N VAL A 104 -8.63 4.41 -2.54
CA VAL A 104 -9.97 4.57 -1.95
C VAL A 104 -10.39 6.04 -1.82
N ILE A 105 -9.45 6.93 -1.42
CA ILE A 105 -9.72 8.37 -1.32
C ILE A 105 -10.07 8.98 -2.69
N VAL A 106 -9.32 8.62 -3.73
CA VAL A 106 -9.50 9.21 -5.06
C VAL A 106 -10.67 8.56 -5.81
N ASP A 107 -10.70 7.23 -5.89
CA ASP A 107 -11.64 6.46 -6.71
C ASP A 107 -13.05 6.38 -6.09
N GLU A 108 -13.14 6.13 -4.78
CA GLU A 108 -14.43 5.84 -4.13
C GLU A 108 -15.01 7.05 -3.40
N ILE A 109 -14.17 7.79 -2.69
CA ILE A 109 -14.61 8.95 -1.91
C ILE A 109 -14.75 10.17 -2.81
N GLY A 110 -13.73 10.43 -3.62
CA GLY A 110 -13.62 11.55 -4.55
C GLY A 110 -13.00 12.80 -3.90
N LEU A 111 -12.20 13.53 -4.69
CA LEU A 111 -11.48 14.73 -4.23
C LEU A 111 -12.41 15.83 -3.72
N GLU A 112 -13.59 16.01 -4.32
CA GLU A 112 -14.57 17.02 -3.87
C GLU A 112 -14.98 16.82 -2.39
N LYS A 113 -15.14 15.56 -1.96
CA LYS A 113 -15.47 15.26 -0.56
C LYS A 113 -14.28 15.45 0.35
N LEU A 114 -13.07 15.15 -0.13
CA LEU A 114 -11.84 15.41 0.60
C LEU A 114 -11.68 16.92 0.85
N GLU A 115 -11.79 17.74 -0.20
CA GLU A 115 -11.72 19.21 -0.12
C GLU A 115 -12.73 19.78 0.87
N ALA A 116 -13.98 19.29 0.83
CA ALA A 116 -15.06 19.76 1.69
C ALA A 116 -14.81 19.56 3.20
N VAL A 117 -13.95 18.60 3.57
CA VAL A 117 -13.63 18.31 4.98
C VAL A 117 -12.31 18.94 5.44
N VAL A 118 -11.56 19.58 4.54
CA VAL A 118 -10.31 20.28 4.88
C VAL A 118 -10.59 21.44 5.83
N ARG A 119 -9.88 21.45 6.97
CA ARG A 119 -10.00 22.51 7.98
C ARG A 119 -8.87 23.53 7.93
N ASN A 120 -7.65 23.04 7.72
CA ASN A 120 -6.44 23.84 7.65
C ASN A 120 -5.72 23.46 6.36
N PRO A 121 -6.00 24.17 5.24
CA PRO A 121 -5.27 23.96 4.00
C PRO A 121 -3.77 24.19 4.22
N ILE A 122 -2.94 23.39 3.57
CA ILE A 122 -1.50 23.59 3.53
C ILE A 122 -1.17 24.54 2.37
N ASP A 123 -0.03 25.24 2.41
CA ASP A 123 0.37 26.24 1.41
C ASP A 123 1.85 26.15 1.01
N PHE A 124 2.45 24.98 1.18
CA PHE A 124 3.85 24.68 0.87
C PHE A 124 3.98 23.65 -0.26
N ASP A 125 5.20 23.53 -0.80
CA ASP A 125 5.51 22.64 -1.91
C ASP A 125 5.79 21.21 -1.39
N VAL A 126 5.04 20.22 -1.86
CA VAL A 126 5.06 18.84 -1.34
C VAL A 126 5.42 17.86 -2.44
N ALA A 127 6.47 17.07 -2.21
CA ALA A 127 6.82 15.94 -3.06
C ALA A 127 6.06 14.67 -2.63
N GLY A 128 5.23 14.13 -3.52
CA GLY A 128 4.58 12.83 -3.32
C GLY A 128 5.53 11.67 -3.62
N PHE A 129 5.68 10.72 -2.69
CA PHE A 129 6.46 9.51 -2.86
C PHE A 129 5.56 8.26 -2.76
N TYR A 130 5.32 7.61 -3.88
CA TYR A 130 4.53 6.37 -3.96
C TYR A 130 5.34 5.15 -3.52
N GLY A 131 6.63 5.15 -3.85
CA GLY A 131 7.47 3.96 -3.84
C GLY A 131 7.06 2.95 -4.94
N PRO A 132 7.72 1.79 -4.99
CA PRO A 132 7.65 0.91 -6.17
C PRO A 132 6.51 -0.11 -6.12
N ASN A 133 5.79 -0.23 -5.01
CA ASN A 133 5.00 -1.44 -4.74
C ASN A 133 3.51 -1.32 -5.07
N MET A 134 2.91 -0.14 -4.99
CA MET A 134 1.45 0.01 -5.18
C MET A 134 1.04 0.24 -6.63
N GLN A 135 1.97 0.70 -7.48
CA GLN A 135 1.70 0.94 -8.89
C GLN A 135 1.87 -0.34 -9.69
N GLN A 136 0.85 -1.19 -9.63
CA GLN A 136 0.77 -2.45 -10.36
C GLN A 136 -0.54 -2.54 -11.14
N MET A 137 -0.50 -3.18 -12.31
CA MET A 137 -1.70 -3.46 -13.11
C MET A 137 -2.75 -4.19 -12.26
N GLY A 138 -3.93 -3.58 -12.10
CA GLY A 138 -5.03 -4.14 -11.30
C GLY A 138 -4.96 -3.83 -9.80
N ALA A 139 -3.92 -3.12 -9.33
CA ALA A 139 -3.76 -2.69 -7.94
C ALA A 139 -3.69 -1.17 -7.75
N CYS A 140 -3.48 -0.42 -8.84
CA CYS A 140 -3.35 1.04 -8.87
C CYS A 140 -4.69 1.81 -8.93
N GLY A 141 -5.84 1.12 -8.82
CA GLY A 141 -7.14 1.77 -9.01
C GLY A 141 -7.30 2.31 -10.43
N GLY A 142 -7.79 3.55 -10.56
CA GLY A 142 -7.84 4.27 -11.84
C GLY A 142 -6.56 5.05 -12.19
N ASP A 143 -5.50 4.94 -11.39
CA ASP A 143 -4.23 5.67 -11.56
C ASP A 143 -3.38 5.06 -12.70
N ASP A 144 -2.39 5.81 -13.18
CA ASP A 144 -1.43 5.29 -14.17
C ASP A 144 -0.35 4.43 -13.48
N VAL A 145 -0.14 3.22 -13.99
CA VAL A 145 0.82 2.24 -13.44
C VAL A 145 2.28 2.70 -13.54
N HIS A 146 2.59 3.62 -14.46
CA HIS A 146 3.94 4.08 -14.75
C HIS A 146 4.17 5.53 -14.35
N ASP A 147 3.16 6.38 -14.52
CA ASP A 147 3.23 7.82 -14.31
C ASP A 147 2.05 8.32 -13.43
N PRO A 148 1.95 7.87 -12.17
CA PRO A 148 0.79 8.13 -11.32
C PRO A 148 0.68 9.59 -10.90
N ASP A 149 -0.54 10.05 -10.63
CA ASP A 149 -0.82 11.44 -10.19
C ASP A 149 -1.77 11.56 -8.98
N TYR A 150 -2.19 10.45 -8.36
CA TYR A 150 -3.15 10.47 -7.24
C TYR A 150 -2.66 11.18 -5.98
N LEU A 151 -1.38 11.04 -5.60
CA LEU A 151 -0.79 11.81 -4.49
C LEU A 151 -0.80 13.30 -4.81
N GLU A 152 -0.48 13.67 -6.04
CA GLU A 152 -0.45 15.06 -6.48
C GLU A 152 -1.86 15.68 -6.44
N GLN A 153 -2.86 14.95 -6.95
CA GLN A 153 -4.27 15.33 -6.84
C GLN A 153 -4.72 15.52 -5.38
N VAL A 154 -4.33 14.61 -4.48
CA VAL A 154 -4.63 14.73 -3.04
C VAL A 154 -3.89 15.91 -2.40
N ILE A 155 -2.64 16.18 -2.78
CA ILE A 155 -1.89 17.35 -2.30
C ILE A 155 -2.60 18.64 -2.70
N GLU A 156 -3.04 18.76 -3.95
CA GLU A 156 -3.79 19.93 -4.45
C GLU A 156 -5.12 20.12 -3.72
N ALA A 157 -5.88 19.03 -3.53
CA ALA A 157 -7.14 19.04 -2.79
C ALA A 157 -6.97 19.50 -1.32
N LEU A 158 -5.78 19.29 -0.74
CA LEU A 158 -5.44 19.77 0.60
C LEU A 158 -4.92 21.23 0.62
N GLY A 159 -4.82 21.88 -0.54
CA GLY A 159 -4.33 23.25 -0.74
C GLY A 159 -2.84 23.37 -1.07
N GLY A 160 -2.11 22.25 -1.05
CA GLY A 160 -0.68 22.22 -1.30
C GLY A 160 -0.32 22.36 -2.77
N ARG A 161 0.98 22.49 -3.04
CA ARG A 161 1.52 22.50 -4.40
C ARG A 161 2.34 21.24 -4.62
N PRO A 162 1.90 20.31 -5.50
CA PRO A 162 2.67 19.10 -5.76
C PRO A 162 3.96 19.42 -6.52
N VAL A 163 5.07 18.86 -6.07
CA VAL A 163 6.35 18.89 -6.77
C VAL A 163 6.45 17.68 -7.68
N GLN A 164 6.72 17.91 -8.96
CA GLN A 164 7.00 16.87 -9.95
C GLN A 164 8.47 16.50 -9.90
N TRP A 165 8.77 15.22 -9.76
CA TRP A 165 10.12 14.68 -9.61
C TRP A 165 10.18 13.22 -10.06
N GLU A 166 11.37 12.74 -10.44
CA GLU A 166 11.57 11.42 -11.09
C GLU A 166 11.58 10.28 -10.07
N SER A 167 12.07 10.52 -8.85
CA SER A 167 12.16 9.48 -7.82
C SER A 167 10.83 9.05 -7.21
N ARG A 168 9.69 9.66 -7.58
CA ARG A 168 8.38 9.45 -6.93
C ARG A 168 7.88 7.99 -6.90
N THR A 169 8.25 7.17 -7.89
CA THR A 169 7.91 5.73 -7.97
C THR A 169 9.11 4.81 -7.74
N GLN A 170 10.30 5.35 -7.46
CA GLN A 170 11.52 4.56 -7.36
C GLN A 170 11.63 3.81 -6.04
N SER A 171 12.37 2.69 -6.08
CA SER A 171 12.75 1.96 -4.87
C SER A 171 13.93 2.63 -4.17
N VAL A 172 13.79 2.88 -2.86
CA VAL A 172 14.88 3.33 -1.98
C VAL A 172 15.65 2.17 -1.33
N GLY A 173 15.34 0.92 -1.69
CA GLY A 173 16.17 -0.24 -1.33
C GLY A 173 15.88 -0.92 0.01
N VAL A 174 14.76 -0.63 0.68
CA VAL A 174 14.43 -1.14 2.03
C VAL A 174 14.68 -2.66 2.23
N PRO A 175 14.35 -3.57 1.29
CA PRO A 175 14.62 -4.99 1.47
C PRO A 175 16.10 -5.34 1.71
N GLY A 176 17.02 -4.49 1.25
CA GLY A 176 18.45 -4.63 1.43
C GLY A 176 19.00 -3.94 2.67
N LEU A 177 18.19 -3.29 3.52
CA LEU A 177 18.69 -2.42 4.60
C LEU A 177 19.67 -3.14 5.54
N PHE A 178 19.41 -4.41 5.87
CA PHE A 178 20.26 -5.18 6.79
C PHE A 178 21.48 -5.82 6.12
N SER A 179 21.50 -5.94 4.80
CA SER A 179 22.58 -6.62 4.05
C SER A 179 23.49 -5.63 3.32
N GLU A 180 22.93 -4.52 2.85
CA GLU A 180 23.54 -3.55 1.95
C GLU A 180 23.26 -2.11 2.43
N GLU A 181 23.30 -1.89 3.76
CA GLU A 181 22.99 -0.61 4.41
C GLU A 181 23.62 0.61 3.70
N PRO A 182 24.93 0.62 3.33
CA PRO A 182 25.53 1.78 2.67
C PRO A 182 24.90 2.09 1.31
N THR A 183 24.41 1.07 0.60
CA THR A 183 23.74 1.23 -0.69
C THR A 183 22.34 1.80 -0.50
N VAL A 184 21.56 1.23 0.44
CA VAL A 184 20.22 1.69 0.76
C VAL A 184 20.22 3.14 1.24
N MET A 185 21.15 3.50 2.13
CA MET A 185 21.28 4.87 2.62
C MET A 185 21.65 5.86 1.50
N ARG A 186 22.45 5.45 0.51
CA ARG A 186 22.74 6.27 -0.68
C ARG A 186 21.50 6.49 -1.54
N GLN A 187 20.69 5.46 -1.75
CA GLN A 187 19.46 5.56 -2.55
C GLN A 187 18.43 6.47 -1.88
N ALA A 188 18.19 6.28 -0.58
CA ALA A 188 17.33 7.17 0.19
C ALA A 188 17.83 8.61 0.17
N ALA A 189 19.14 8.84 0.37
CA ALA A 189 19.72 10.17 0.31
C ALA A 189 19.58 10.83 -1.07
N ALA A 190 19.69 10.06 -2.16
CA ALA A 190 19.51 10.55 -3.52
C ALA A 190 18.05 11.03 -3.75
N ALA A 191 17.05 10.24 -3.37
CA ALA A 191 15.65 10.63 -3.47
C ALA A 191 15.34 11.89 -2.64
N LEU A 192 15.82 11.95 -1.39
CA LEU A 192 15.66 13.14 -0.54
C LEU A 192 16.34 14.37 -1.13
N HIS A 193 17.53 14.21 -1.73
CA HIS A 193 18.26 15.30 -2.36
C HIS A 193 17.56 15.83 -3.61
N GLU A 194 17.00 14.93 -4.43
CA GLU A 194 16.25 15.28 -5.63
C GLU A 194 14.99 16.07 -5.27
N ALA A 195 14.12 15.54 -4.40
CA ALA A 195 12.90 16.24 -3.97
C ALA A 195 13.22 17.66 -3.45
N LYS A 196 14.28 17.80 -2.65
CA LYS A 196 14.74 19.10 -2.16
C LYS A 196 15.23 20.02 -3.29
N SER A 197 15.93 19.46 -4.29
CA SER A 197 16.48 20.23 -5.41
C SER A 197 15.38 20.70 -6.37
N GLU A 198 14.29 19.93 -6.49
CA GLU A 198 13.07 20.30 -7.21
C GLU A 198 12.16 21.26 -6.41
N GLY A 199 12.56 21.65 -5.21
CA GLY A 199 11.90 22.71 -4.43
C GLY A 199 10.89 22.23 -3.40
N ALA A 200 10.86 20.94 -3.05
CA ALA A 200 9.95 20.44 -2.02
C ALA A 200 10.35 20.94 -0.62
N ASP A 201 9.36 21.48 0.11
CA ASP A 201 9.46 21.78 1.54
C ASP A 201 9.27 20.50 2.39
N LEU A 202 8.48 19.54 1.88
CA LEU A 202 8.12 18.29 2.55
C LEU A 202 8.02 17.15 1.55
N ILE A 203 8.33 15.93 1.99
CA ILE A 203 7.98 14.70 1.28
C ILE A 203 6.86 13.98 2.05
N VAL A 204 5.81 13.58 1.33
CA VAL A 204 4.76 12.69 1.84
C VAL A 204 4.91 11.34 1.16
N SER A 205 4.95 10.27 1.97
CA SER A 205 5.08 8.90 1.49
C SER A 205 3.75 8.15 1.59
N ALA A 206 3.38 7.42 0.54
CA ALA A 206 2.31 6.41 0.56
C ALA A 206 2.80 5.07 1.16
N CYS A 207 4.08 4.97 1.52
CA CYS A 207 4.70 3.79 2.10
C CYS A 207 5.20 4.06 3.52
N ASN A 208 5.03 3.10 4.42
CA ASN A 208 5.51 3.17 5.81
C ASN A 208 6.92 2.57 6.00
N LEU A 209 7.58 2.18 4.90
CA LEU A 209 8.90 1.55 4.86
C LEU A 209 9.91 2.50 4.22
#